data_AF-A0A7X0XAG6-F1
#
_entry.id   AF-A0A7X0XAG6-F1
#
_cell.length_a   1.000
_cell.length_b   1.000
_cell.length_c   1.000
_cell.angle_alpha   90.00
_cell.angle_beta   90.00
_cell.angle_gamma   90.00
#
_symmetry.space_group_name_H-M   'P 1'
#
loop_
_entity.id
_entity.type
_entity.pdbx_description
1 polymer ?
#
loop_
_entity_poly.entity_id
_entity_poly.type
_entity_poly.pdbx_seq_one_letter_code
_entity_poly.pdbx_strand_id
1 'polypeptide(L)'
;MKKNNELVENTRISSISNKKIRSDNKSGHTGVAFKDNKWVARICVSGKEYHLGSFDQKEEAIAARKKGEELYFKPLVDKYKK
;
A
#
# COMPACT_ATOMS: atom_id res chain seq x y z
N MET A 1 -13.70 -17.53 -11.75
CA MET A 1 -12.76 -17.61 -10.61
C MET A 1 -12.91 -16.36 -9.75
N LYS A 2 -13.59 -16.46 -8.60
CA LYS A 2 -13.77 -15.33 -7.67
C LYS A 2 -12.47 -15.21 -6.84
N LYS A 3 -11.70 -14.14 -7.05
CA LYS A 3 -10.56 -13.82 -6.17
C LYS A 3 -11.17 -13.45 -4.82
N ASN A 4 -11.07 -14.37 -3.86
CA ASN A 4 -11.63 -14.19 -2.52
C ASN A 4 -11.16 -12.87 -1.97
N ASN A 5 -12.15 -12.04 -1.68
CA ASN A 5 -11.99 -10.65 -1.38
C ASN A 5 -12.00 -10.49 0.14
N GLU A 6 -11.12 -11.22 0.81
CA GLU A 6 -11.12 -11.32 2.26
C GLU A 6 -10.57 -10.01 2.82
N LEU A 7 -11.41 -9.37 3.64
CA LEU A 7 -11.13 -8.15 4.35
C LEU A 7 -10.58 -8.58 5.72
N VAL A 8 -9.27 -8.47 5.93
CA VAL A 8 -8.70 -8.63 7.28
C VAL A 8 -8.55 -7.23 7.85
N GLU A 9 -9.22 -6.96 8.97
CA GLU A 9 -9.29 -5.62 9.57
C GLU A 9 -9.58 -4.59 8.48
N ASN A 10 -10.74 -4.65 7.81
CA ASN A 10 -11.16 -3.74 6.72
C ASN A 10 -10.10 -3.49 5.61
N THR A 11 -9.13 -4.38 5.44
CA THR A 11 -8.05 -4.29 4.45
C THR A 11 -8.18 -5.42 3.46
N ARG A 12 -8.29 -5.08 2.18
CA ARG A 12 -8.44 -6.05 1.09
C ARG A 12 -7.07 -6.70 0.82
N ILE A 13 -6.86 -7.95 1.26
CA ILE A 13 -5.58 -8.67 1.02
C ILE A 13 -5.28 -8.76 -0.48
N SER A 14 -6.33 -8.96 -1.28
CA SER A 14 -6.23 -8.99 -2.73
C SER A 14 -5.67 -7.69 -3.31
N SER A 15 -5.90 -6.52 -2.68
CA SER A 15 -5.34 -5.24 -3.13
C SER A 15 -3.84 -5.09 -2.83
N ILE A 16 -3.32 -5.85 -1.86
CA ILE A 16 -1.89 -5.89 -1.53
C ILE A 16 -1.15 -6.71 -2.59
N SER A 17 -1.71 -7.87 -2.92
CA SER A 17 -1.12 -8.80 -3.89
C SER A 17 -1.34 -8.36 -5.34
N ASN A 18 -2.38 -7.55 -5.59
CA ASN A 18 -2.71 -7.08 -6.94
C ASN A 18 -1.77 -5.93 -7.36
N LYS A 19 -0.67 -6.32 -8.00
CA LYS A 19 0.29 -5.41 -8.64
C LYS A 19 -0.25 -4.65 -9.87
N LYS A 20 -1.56 -4.72 -10.14
CA LYS A 20 -2.14 -4.06 -11.32
C LYS A 20 -2.15 -2.54 -11.10
N ILE A 21 -1.12 -1.90 -11.62
CA ILE A 21 -0.98 -0.44 -11.66
C ILE A 21 -2.13 0.10 -12.53
N ARG A 22 -2.85 1.11 -12.04
CA ARG A 22 -3.85 1.81 -12.86
C ARG A 22 -3.11 2.57 -13.97
N SER A 23 -3.65 2.59 -15.18
CA SER A 23 -3.02 3.23 -16.35
C SER A 23 -2.73 4.72 -16.16
N ASP A 24 -3.47 5.38 -15.25
CA ASP A 24 -3.30 6.80 -14.92
C ASP A 24 -2.24 7.06 -13.83
N ASN A 25 -1.62 6.02 -13.28
CA ASN A 25 -0.64 6.16 -12.19
C ASN A 25 0.75 6.51 -12.75
N LYS A 26 1.06 7.80 -12.81
CA LYS A 26 2.39 8.32 -13.19
C LYS A 26 3.54 7.78 -12.33
N SER A 27 3.26 7.35 -11.10
CA SER A 27 4.26 6.81 -10.18
C SER A 27 4.66 5.37 -10.52
N GLY A 28 3.81 4.61 -11.20
CA GLY A 28 4.04 3.17 -11.41
C GLY A 28 4.04 2.32 -10.13
N HIS A 29 3.67 2.89 -8.98
CA HIS A 29 3.58 2.16 -7.71
C HIS A 29 2.31 2.55 -6.95
N THR A 30 1.55 1.57 -6.50
CA THR A 30 0.31 1.80 -5.75
C THR A 30 0.63 2.38 -4.37
N GLY A 31 -0.11 3.42 -3.96
CA GLY A 31 0.11 4.10 -2.68
C GLY A 31 1.27 5.08 -2.66
N VAL A 32 1.96 5.28 -3.79
CA VAL A 32 2.96 6.33 -3.97
C VAL A 32 2.42 7.33 -4.99
N ALA A 33 2.36 8.60 -4.62
CA ALA A 33 1.88 9.68 -5.48
C ALA A 33 2.86 10.85 -5.44
N PHE A 34 3.09 11.49 -6.58
CA PHE A 34 3.88 12.71 -6.63
C PHE A 34 2.96 13.92 -6.42
N LYS A 35 3.19 14.69 -5.36
CA LYS A 35 2.39 15.85 -4.95
C LYS A 35 3.31 16.95 -4.42
N ASP A 36 3.08 18.21 -4.79
CA ASP A 36 3.87 19.36 -4.32
C ASP A 36 5.39 19.17 -4.51
N ASN A 37 5.79 18.70 -5.70
CA ASN A 37 7.19 18.35 -6.03
C ASN A 37 7.83 17.28 -5.15
N LYS A 38 7.04 16.52 -4.36
CA LYS A 38 7.53 15.46 -3.49
C LYS A 38 6.78 14.15 -3.72
N TRP A 39 7.48 13.04 -3.53
CA TRP A 39 6.93 11.69 -3.55
C TRP A 39 6.32 11.34 -2.20
N VAL A 40 5.01 11.29 -2.16
CA VAL A 40 4.24 10.96 -0.96
C VAL A 40 3.89 9.49 -0.95
N ALA A 41 4.28 8.80 0.12
CA ALA A 41 3.92 7.42 0.40
C ALA A 41 2.78 7.39 1.42
N ARG A 42 1.70 6.69 1.08
CA ARG A 42 0.53 6.48 1.95
C ARG A 42 0.10 5.03 1.91
N ILE A 43 -0.50 4.53 2.98
CA ILE A 43 -1.05 3.17 3.07
C ILE A 43 -2.41 3.16 3.75
N CYS A 44 -3.40 2.54 3.11
CA CYS A 44 -4.71 2.35 3.73
C CYS A 44 -4.78 0.97 4.34
N VAL A 45 -4.98 0.93 5.66
CA VAL A 45 -5.09 -0.30 6.45
C VAL A 45 -6.27 -0.11 7.39
N SER A 46 -7.21 -1.04 7.36
CA SER A 46 -8.44 -1.01 8.16
C SER A 46 -9.30 0.21 7.95
N GLY A 47 -9.45 0.62 6.69
CA GLY A 47 -10.18 1.84 6.33
C GLY A 47 -9.52 3.14 6.83
N LYS A 48 -8.36 3.07 7.49
CA LYS A 48 -7.57 4.21 7.93
C LYS A 48 -6.42 4.44 6.96
N GLU A 49 -6.30 5.67 6.46
CA GLU A 49 -5.14 6.09 5.68
C GLU A 49 -4.01 6.50 6.64
N TYR A 50 -2.86 5.85 6.50
CA TYR A 50 -1.62 6.17 7.21
C TYR A 50 -0.66 6.83 6.23
N HIS A 51 -0.20 8.03 6.61
CA HIS A 51 0.84 8.74 5.88
C HIS A 51 2.20 8.17 6.29
N LEU A 52 2.90 7.53 5.36
CA LEU A 52 4.21 6.91 5.62
C LEU A 52 5.35 7.92 5.50
N GLY A 53 5.13 9.03 4.78
CA GLY A 53 6.08 10.11 4.63
C GLY A 53 6.05 10.73 3.24
N SER A 54 6.74 11.85 3.11
CA SER A 54 7.00 12.55 1.87
C SER A 54 8.50 12.61 1.63
N PHE A 55 8.94 12.24 0.42
CA PHE A 55 10.33 12.08 0.04
C PHE A 55 10.62 12.88 -1.22
N ASP A 56 11.86 13.29 -1.44
CA ASP A 56 12.25 13.94 -2.70
C ASP A 56 12.46 12.91 -3.82
N GLN A 57 12.79 11.67 -3.46
CA GLN A 57 13.03 10.59 -4.41
C GLN A 57 11.91 9.56 -4.43
N LYS A 58 11.62 9.08 -5.64
CA LYS A 58 10.62 8.03 -5.87
C LYS A 58 10.96 6.73 -5.13
N GLU A 59 12.23 6.35 -5.14
CA GLU A 59 12.72 5.12 -4.52
C GLU A 59 12.52 5.12 -3.01
N GLU A 60 12.74 6.26 -2.36
CA GLU A 60 12.51 6.43 -0.92
C GLU A 60 11.02 6.28 -0.58
N ALA A 61 10.13 6.86 -1.38
CA ALA A 61 8.69 6.68 -1.19
C ALA A 61 8.23 5.23 -1.39
N ILE A 62 8.85 4.51 -2.33
CA ILE A 62 8.62 3.06 -2.53
C ILE A 62 9.14 2.26 -1.34
N ALA A 63 10.33 2.59 -0.82
CA ALA A 63 10.91 1.94 0.36
C ALA A 63 10.04 2.16 1.60
N ALA A 64 9.56 3.39 1.81
CA ALA A 64 8.64 3.71 2.88
C ALA A 64 7.32 2.93 2.74
N ARG A 65 6.79 2.83 1.51
CA ARG A 65 5.63 2.00 1.21
C ARG A 65 5.87 0.56 1.64
N LYS A 66 6.95 -0.09 1.19
CA LYS A 66 7.32 -1.47 1.58
C LYS A 66 7.45 -1.64 3.09
N LYS A 67 8.06 -0.68 3.78
CA LYS A 67 8.19 -0.70 5.23
C LYS A 67 6.83 -0.63 5.92
N GLY A 68 5.92 0.21 5.43
CA GLY A 68 4.53 0.24 5.87
C GLY A 68 3.82 -1.09 5.65
N GLU A 69 4.05 -1.74 4.50
CA GLU A 69 3.53 -3.08 4.22
C GLU A 69 4.03 -4.10 5.25
N GLU A 70 5.31 -4.07 5.63
CA GLU A 70 5.81 -4.96 6.67
C GLU A 70 5.23 -4.67 8.05
N LEU A 71 5.07 -3.40 8.43
CA LEU A 71 4.55 -3.02 9.74
C LEU A 71 3.07 -3.34 9.89
N TYR A 72 2.28 -3.05 8.85
CA TYR A 72 0.83 -3.17 8.92
C TYR A 72 0.31 -4.47 8.30
N PHE A 73 0.92 -4.99 7.22
CA PHE A 73 0.45 -6.24 6.59
C PHE A 73 1.00 -7.50 7.24
N LYS A 74 2.22 -7.53 7.84
CA LYS A 74 2.67 -8.73 8.58
C LYS A 74 1.68 -9.18 9.66
N PRO A 75 1.23 -8.32 10.59
CA PRO A 75 0.26 -8.75 11.60
C PRO A 75 -1.08 -9.17 10.99
N LEU A 76 -1.49 -8.59 9.87
CA LEU A 76 -2.72 -8.99 9.16
C LEU A 76 -2.60 -10.37 8.50
N VAL A 77 -1.46 -10.66 7.87
CA VAL A 77 -1.20 -11.95 7.24
C VAL A 77 -1.08 -13.07 8.28
N ASP A 78 -0.43 -12.80 9.41
CA ASP A 78 -0.35 -13.74 10.52
C ASP A 78 -1.74 -14.07 11.08
N LYS A 79 -2.57 -13.04 11.31
CA LYS A 79 -3.96 -13.20 11.77
C LYS A 79 -4.84 -13.98 10.78
N TYR A 80 -4.56 -13.90 9.48
CA TYR A 80 -5.27 -14.68 8.44
C TYR A 80 -4.83 -16.15 8.37
N LYS A 81 -3.60 -16.47 8.75
CA LYS A 81 -3.07 -17.84 8.70
C LYS A 81 -3.53 -18.72 9.88
N LYS A 82 -4.27 -18.15 10.82
CA LYS A 82 -4.77 -18.83 12.02
C LYS A 82 -6.23 -19.23 11.85
#